data_AF-A0AAV7X5J4-F1
#
_entry.id   AF-A0AAV7X5J4-F1
#
_cell.length_a   1.000
_cell.length_b   1.000
_cell.length_c   1.000
_cell.angle_alpha   90.00
_cell.angle_beta   90.00
_cell.angle_gamma   90.00
#
_symmetry.space_group_name_H-M   'P 1'
#
loop_
_entity.id
_entity.type
_entity.pdbx_description
1 polymer ?
#
loop_
_entity_poly.entity_id
_entity_poly.type
_entity_poly.pdbx_seq_one_letter_code
_entity_poly.pdbx_strand_id
1 'polypeptide(L)'
;MSDRDPGQPTDQLLSGLMKDLYDCAIANHGKMSRGWRFPQFLKELSTLLYLLTGKLTYVFLSTNLPIPSLTTVKSHLQSTRIIREGEFRIAELKTYLVSRNEPLKVYLSEDATRSISKVQYHSETNQVVGPVPPLDVNGCPIVGSFPATSSAVIAEYFTRQRSTCVYTIMAQPLGGSPPFCLAFFGTDNRFSSLDVMKRMEWSKEALEADGIEVIGNSSDGDCRCLKVMRVKTLLPNPKSPWKWFQANLNVKHFYFQDFVHLLVKLKSRLLTPSIILPLGPKLLATSGHLAELMAVVQRDQRELTPSFLDNKDKMNFKAADSISKKKVSDLLRSNVIESEGTATYLEMMREIFLALADSSLSPQQRIQMLWGWLFIPPHLA
;
A
#
# COMPACT_ATOMS: atom_id res chain seq x y z
N MET A 1 2.97 -41.90 22.96
CA MET A 1 3.40 -40.62 23.53
C MET A 1 4.91 -40.67 23.62
N SER A 2 5.57 -40.31 22.54
CA SER A 2 7.03 -40.34 22.40
C SER A 2 7.49 -38.96 21.94
N ASP A 3 8.47 -38.44 22.66
CA ASP A 3 9.51 -37.50 22.24
C ASP A 3 9.14 -36.46 21.17
N ARG A 4 8.82 -35.25 21.64
CA ARG A 4 9.22 -34.05 20.91
C ARG A 4 10.56 -33.61 21.48
N ASP A 5 11.61 -33.90 20.72
CA ASP A 5 12.94 -33.33 20.85
C ASP A 5 12.84 -31.78 20.86
N PRO A 6 13.28 -31.07 21.92
CA PRO A 6 13.29 -29.60 21.96
C PRO A 6 14.62 -29.00 21.49
N GLY A 7 15.58 -29.79 21.03
CA GLY A 7 16.83 -29.28 20.47
C GLY A 7 16.78 -29.21 18.95
N GLN A 8 17.25 -28.12 18.35
CA GLN A 8 18.41 -28.15 17.43
C GLN A 8 18.52 -27.06 16.34
N PRO A 9 17.51 -26.24 15.94
CA PRO A 9 17.81 -25.17 14.98
C PRO A 9 18.34 -23.88 15.64
N THR A 10 17.68 -23.43 16.72
CA THR A 10 17.88 -22.08 17.28
C THR A 10 19.17 -21.93 18.08
N ASP A 11 19.52 -22.95 18.89
CA ASP A 11 20.76 -22.94 19.69
C ASP A 11 22.01 -23.15 18.83
N GLN A 12 21.90 -23.92 17.73
CA GLN A 12 22.99 -24.04 16.74
C GLN A 12 23.20 -22.75 15.95
N LEU A 13 22.12 -22.03 15.60
CA LEU A 13 22.20 -20.72 14.92
C LEU A 13 22.78 -19.63 15.83
N LEU A 14 22.34 -19.57 17.09
CA LEU A 14 22.87 -18.62 18.09
C LEU A 14 24.33 -18.90 18.41
N SER A 15 24.73 -20.18 18.56
CA SER A 15 26.13 -20.55 18.76
C SER A 15 26.99 -20.25 17.52
N GLY A 16 26.46 -20.42 16.31
CA GLY A 16 27.13 -20.03 15.06
C GLY A 16 27.40 -18.53 14.97
N LEU A 17 26.38 -17.70 15.18
CA LEU A 17 26.52 -16.23 15.12
C LEU A 17 27.49 -15.71 16.20
N MET A 18 27.39 -16.23 17.42
CA MET A 18 28.29 -15.83 18.51
C MET A 18 29.75 -16.22 18.21
N LYS A 19 29.96 -17.40 17.62
CA LYS A 19 31.29 -17.83 17.15
C LYS A 19 31.82 -16.90 16.06
N ASP A 20 31.00 -16.56 15.07
CA ASP A 20 31.38 -15.66 13.99
C ASP A 20 31.75 -14.24 14.48
N LEU A 21 31.01 -13.73 15.47
CA LEU A 21 31.32 -12.46 16.14
C LEU A 21 32.64 -12.54 16.92
N TYR A 22 32.88 -13.65 17.61
CA TYR A 22 34.09 -13.90 18.38
C TYR A 22 35.32 -14.01 17.46
N ASP A 23 35.23 -14.79 16.38
CA ASP A 23 36.29 -14.94 15.38
C ASP A 23 36.60 -13.59 14.69
N CYS A 24 35.57 -12.79 14.42
CA CYS A 24 35.73 -11.43 13.89
C CYS A 24 36.43 -10.50 14.91
N ALA A 25 36.13 -10.62 16.20
CA ALA A 25 36.81 -9.86 17.25
C ALA A 25 38.29 -10.24 17.36
N ILE A 26 38.61 -11.54 17.33
CA ILE A 26 40.00 -12.03 17.32
C ILE A 26 40.75 -11.52 16.09
N ALA A 27 40.16 -11.64 14.90
CA ALA A 27 40.80 -11.23 13.65
C ALA A 27 41.08 -9.72 13.57
N ASN A 28 40.37 -8.93 14.36
CA ASN A 28 40.55 -7.48 14.46
C ASN A 28 41.26 -7.03 15.75
N HIS A 29 41.65 -7.97 16.61
CA HIS A 29 42.38 -7.70 17.84
C HIS A 29 43.72 -6.99 17.54
N GLY A 30 44.03 -5.94 18.29
CA GLY A 30 45.23 -5.11 18.09
C GLY A 30 45.17 -4.13 16.90
N LYS A 31 44.10 -4.14 16.10
CA LYS A 31 43.91 -3.14 15.03
C LYS A 31 43.21 -1.90 15.56
N MET A 32 43.63 -0.72 15.10
CA MET A 32 42.86 0.52 15.29
C MET A 32 41.46 0.37 14.69
N SER A 33 40.44 1.04 15.25
CA SER A 33 39.04 0.89 14.80
C SER A 33 38.83 1.11 13.29
N ARG A 34 39.62 1.98 12.66
CA ARG A 34 39.60 2.23 11.20
C ARG A 34 40.17 1.07 10.36
N GLY A 35 40.99 0.23 10.96
CA GLY A 35 41.61 -0.94 10.32
C GLY A 35 40.75 -2.20 10.39
N TRP A 36 39.61 -2.17 11.07
CA TRP A 36 38.74 -3.33 11.19
C TRP A 36 38.19 -3.73 9.82
N ARG A 37 38.15 -5.04 9.57
CA ARG A 37 37.60 -5.65 8.36
C ARG A 37 36.51 -6.62 8.77
N PHE A 38 35.35 -6.45 8.16
CA PHE A 38 34.16 -7.22 8.45
C PHE A 38 33.81 -8.12 7.26
N PRO A 39 33.47 -9.40 7.49
CA PRO A 39 32.93 -10.29 6.47
C PRO A 39 31.64 -9.75 5.86
N GLN A 40 31.29 -10.23 4.66
CA GLN A 40 30.12 -9.77 3.92
C GLN A 40 28.80 -10.07 4.66
N PHE A 41 28.62 -11.28 5.18
CA PHE A 41 27.42 -11.64 5.96
C PHE A 41 27.20 -10.71 7.15
N LEU A 42 28.28 -10.27 7.82
CA LEU A 42 28.17 -9.42 9.01
C LEU A 42 27.78 -7.99 8.63
N LYS A 43 28.20 -7.50 7.46
CA LYS A 43 27.73 -6.23 6.91
C LYS A 43 26.25 -6.29 6.54
N GLU A 44 25.79 -7.40 5.97
CA GLU A 44 24.38 -7.61 5.61
C GLU A 44 23.49 -7.69 6.85
N LEU A 45 23.88 -8.52 7.84
CA LEU A 45 23.19 -8.61 9.13
C LEU A 45 23.13 -7.25 9.84
N SER A 46 24.25 -6.53 9.86
CA SER A 46 24.32 -5.20 10.48
C SER A 46 23.46 -4.16 9.77
N THR A 47 23.37 -4.25 8.44
CA THR A 47 22.49 -3.39 7.64
C THR A 47 21.03 -3.70 7.97
N LEU A 48 20.66 -4.98 8.06
CA LEU A 48 19.32 -5.39 8.47
C LEU A 48 18.99 -4.91 9.89
N LEU A 49 19.89 -5.10 10.86
CA LEU A 49 19.72 -4.61 12.23
C LEU A 49 19.54 -3.10 12.28
N TYR A 50 20.32 -2.34 11.51
CA TYR A 50 20.19 -0.88 11.40
C TYR A 50 18.81 -0.48 10.84
N LEU A 51 18.33 -1.15 9.79
CA LEU A 51 17.03 -0.86 9.18
C LEU A 51 15.86 -1.20 10.11
N LEU A 52 15.94 -2.29 10.87
CA LEU A 52 14.88 -2.72 11.79
C LEU A 52 14.83 -1.91 13.09
N THR A 53 16.00 -1.58 13.67
CA THR A 53 16.08 -1.01 15.03
C THR A 53 16.31 0.51 15.03
N GLY A 54 16.73 1.07 13.90
CA GLY A 54 17.05 2.49 13.77
C GLY A 54 18.43 2.89 14.31
N LYS A 55 18.78 4.15 14.09
CA LYS A 55 20.13 4.69 14.35
C LYS A 55 20.57 4.55 15.81
N LEU A 56 19.73 4.92 16.77
CA LEU A 56 20.14 4.99 18.17
C LEU A 56 20.45 3.60 18.72
N THR A 57 19.56 2.64 18.51
CA THR A 57 19.74 1.24 18.90
C THR A 57 20.95 0.63 18.20
N TYR A 58 21.11 0.87 16.90
CA TYR A 58 22.26 0.35 16.17
C TYR A 58 23.59 0.91 16.69
N VAL A 59 23.66 2.21 16.99
CA VAL A 59 24.87 2.83 17.57
C VAL A 59 25.20 2.22 18.92
N PHE A 60 24.19 2.00 19.78
CA PHE A 60 24.37 1.30 21.04
C PHE A 60 24.95 -0.10 20.82
N LEU A 61 24.37 -0.89 19.92
CA LEU A 61 24.88 -2.23 19.59
C LEU A 61 26.31 -2.18 19.05
N SER A 62 26.61 -1.28 18.11
CA SER A 62 27.94 -1.18 17.49
C SER A 62 29.05 -0.74 18.44
N THR A 63 28.69 -0.10 19.55
CA THR A 63 29.63 0.28 20.61
C THR A 63 29.94 -0.91 21.54
N ASN A 64 28.99 -1.84 21.68
CA ASN A 64 29.07 -2.94 22.65
C ASN A 64 29.34 -4.32 22.02
N LEU A 65 29.21 -4.45 20.70
CA LEU A 65 29.41 -5.69 19.95
C LEU A 65 30.45 -5.50 18.84
N PRO A 66 31.18 -6.56 18.43
CA PRO A 66 32.19 -6.51 17.37
C PRO A 66 31.54 -6.47 15.97
N ILE A 67 30.60 -5.54 15.75
CA ILE A 67 29.87 -5.35 14.50
C ILE A 67 30.31 -4.06 13.78
N PRO A 68 30.10 -3.95 12.45
CA PRO A 68 30.38 -2.76 11.67
C PRO A 68 29.94 -1.44 12.31
N SER A 69 30.78 -0.41 12.19
CA SER A 69 30.40 0.95 12.58
C SER A 69 29.23 1.47 11.72
N LEU A 70 28.50 2.47 12.21
CA LEU A 70 27.43 3.12 11.45
C LEU A 70 27.93 3.66 10.09
N THR A 71 29.14 4.21 10.03
CA THR A 71 29.74 4.69 8.77
C THR A 71 29.96 3.54 7.79
N THR A 72 30.45 2.40 8.27
CA THR A 72 30.64 1.19 7.46
C THR A 72 29.32 0.66 6.93
N VAL A 73 28.27 0.61 7.76
CA VAL A 73 26.92 0.19 7.34
C VAL A 73 26.35 1.14 6.30
N LYS A 74 26.45 2.46 6.50
CA LYS A 74 25.96 3.44 5.52
C LYS A 74 26.68 3.35 4.18
N SER A 75 28.01 3.22 4.20
CA SER A 75 28.79 3.02 2.98
C SER A 75 28.44 1.71 2.28
N HIS A 76 28.19 0.65 3.05
CA HIS A 76 27.72 -0.62 2.49
C HIS A 76 26.33 -0.49 1.85
N LEU A 77 25.41 0.20 2.50
CA LEU A 77 24.06 0.45 2.00
C LEU A 77 24.08 1.27 0.69
N GLN A 78 24.92 2.30 0.63
CA GLN A 78 25.10 3.12 -0.58
C GLN A 78 25.72 2.32 -1.74
N SER A 79 26.70 1.46 -1.45
CA SER A 79 27.37 0.65 -2.48
C SER A 79 26.57 -0.56 -2.95
N THR A 80 25.58 -1.04 -2.18
CA THR A 80 24.84 -2.25 -2.55
C THR A 80 23.77 -2.00 -3.60
N ARG A 81 23.08 -0.85 -3.55
CA ARG A 81 22.02 -0.52 -4.52
C ARG A 81 21.87 0.98 -4.75
N ILE A 82 22.08 1.40 -5.99
CA ILE A 82 21.68 2.72 -6.46
C ILE A 82 20.27 2.57 -7.04
N ILE A 83 19.29 3.22 -6.42
CA ILE A 83 17.93 3.27 -6.94
C ILE A 83 17.71 4.61 -7.62
N ARG A 84 17.29 4.61 -8.88
CA ARG A 84 17.09 5.84 -9.66
C ARG A 84 15.61 6.22 -9.74
N GLU A 85 15.37 7.52 -9.77
CA GLU A 85 14.04 8.07 -9.98
C GLU A 85 13.49 7.66 -11.35
N GLY A 86 12.28 7.12 -11.37
CA GLY A 86 11.56 6.74 -12.58
C GLY A 86 11.99 5.41 -13.21
N GLU A 87 13.04 4.77 -12.68
CA GLU A 87 13.52 3.49 -13.20
C GLU A 87 12.63 2.33 -12.76
N PHE A 88 12.21 1.50 -13.72
CA PHE A 88 11.43 0.28 -13.47
C PHE A 88 12.37 -0.90 -13.24
N ARG A 89 12.29 -1.47 -12.04
CA ARG A 89 13.21 -2.49 -11.52
C ARG A 89 12.76 -3.91 -11.83
N ILE A 90 12.56 -4.19 -13.12
CA ILE A 90 11.97 -5.43 -13.62
C ILE A 90 12.89 -6.63 -13.36
N ALA A 91 14.18 -6.50 -13.68
CA ALA A 91 15.16 -7.57 -13.48
C ALA A 91 15.32 -7.92 -11.98
N GLU A 92 15.28 -6.91 -11.10
CA GLU A 92 15.33 -7.14 -9.66
C GLU A 92 14.04 -7.72 -9.11
N LEU A 93 12.88 -7.36 -9.67
CA LEU A 93 11.62 -8.02 -9.35
C LEU A 93 11.65 -9.50 -9.74
N LYS A 94 12.15 -9.84 -10.93
CA LYS A 94 12.30 -11.23 -11.37
C LYS A 94 13.19 -12.02 -10.40
N THR A 95 14.34 -11.45 -10.06
CA THR A 95 15.25 -12.04 -9.08
C THR A 95 14.58 -12.18 -7.70
N TYR A 96 13.82 -11.17 -7.28
CA TYR A 96 13.07 -11.17 -6.03
C TYR A 96 12.05 -12.32 -5.96
N LEU A 97 11.31 -12.57 -7.04
CA LEU A 97 10.31 -13.64 -7.14
C LEU A 97 10.98 -15.02 -7.15
N VAL A 98 11.97 -15.22 -8.03
CA VAL A 98 12.69 -16.49 -8.16
C VAL A 98 13.39 -16.88 -6.85
N SER A 99 14.06 -15.93 -6.21
CA SER A 99 14.77 -16.18 -4.94
C SER A 99 13.85 -16.57 -3.77
N ARG A 100 12.54 -16.33 -3.89
CA ARG A 100 11.52 -16.68 -2.88
C ARG A 100 10.64 -17.85 -3.29
N ASN A 101 10.93 -18.49 -4.42
CA ASN A 101 10.08 -19.53 -4.99
C ASN A 101 8.62 -19.06 -5.20
N GLU A 102 8.46 -17.79 -5.57
CA GLU A 102 7.17 -17.18 -5.90
C GLU A 102 6.83 -17.43 -7.37
N PRO A 103 5.55 -17.57 -7.73
CA PRO A 103 5.15 -17.59 -9.13
C PRO A 103 5.56 -16.27 -9.81
N LEU A 104 5.91 -16.34 -11.10
CA LEU A 104 6.16 -15.16 -11.95
C LEU A 104 4.85 -14.47 -12.33
N LYS A 105 4.05 -14.13 -11.31
CA LYS A 105 2.73 -13.51 -11.42
C LYS A 105 2.62 -12.43 -10.35
N VAL A 106 2.26 -11.21 -10.77
CA VAL A 106 2.16 -10.07 -9.87
C VAL A 106 0.86 -9.29 -10.08
N TYR A 107 0.46 -8.58 -9.05
CA TYR A 107 -0.58 -7.57 -9.09
C TYR A 107 0.06 -6.20 -8.89
N LEU A 108 -0.22 -5.22 -9.76
CA LEU A 108 0.38 -3.89 -9.68
C LEU A 108 -0.54 -2.91 -8.95
N SER A 109 0.01 -2.09 -8.07
CA SER A 109 -0.72 -1.06 -7.33
C SER A 109 -0.03 0.29 -7.49
N GLU A 110 -0.76 1.33 -7.89
CA GLU A 110 -0.23 2.69 -8.05
C GLU A 110 -0.87 3.66 -7.04
N ASP A 111 -0.04 4.43 -6.33
CA ASP A 111 -0.48 5.48 -5.40
C ASP A 111 0.54 6.62 -5.30
N ALA A 112 0.12 7.77 -4.77
CA ALA A 112 0.95 8.96 -4.58
C ALA A 112 0.93 9.40 -3.12
N THR A 113 2.12 9.55 -2.52
CA THR A 113 2.24 10.13 -1.18
C THR A 113 2.77 11.55 -1.26
N ARG A 114 2.26 12.46 -0.41
CA ARG A 114 2.77 13.83 -0.35
C ARG A 114 4.21 13.84 0.14
N SER A 115 5.06 14.61 -0.51
CA SER A 115 6.47 14.77 -0.15
C SER A 115 6.81 16.22 0.16
N ILE A 116 7.88 16.43 0.90
CA ILE A 116 8.42 17.77 1.12
C ILE A 116 9.16 18.17 -0.16
N SER A 117 8.69 19.23 -0.82
CA SER A 117 9.28 19.74 -2.07
C SER A 117 10.68 20.32 -1.86
N LYS A 118 11.70 19.45 -1.89
CA LYS A 118 13.11 19.80 -1.81
C LYS A 118 13.82 19.38 -3.09
N VAL A 119 14.75 20.23 -3.53
CA VAL A 119 15.67 19.94 -4.63
C VAL A 119 17.02 19.58 -4.01
N GLN A 120 17.60 18.45 -4.43
CA GLN A 120 18.85 17.94 -3.89
C GLN A 120 19.74 17.43 -5.02
N TYR A 121 21.05 17.60 -4.85
CA TYR A 121 22.04 17.00 -5.74
C TYR A 121 22.38 15.58 -5.26
N HIS A 122 22.35 14.62 -6.17
CA HIS A 122 22.71 13.24 -5.95
C HIS A 122 24.06 12.95 -6.61
N SER A 123 25.12 12.86 -5.79
CA SER A 123 26.51 12.80 -6.25
C SER A 123 26.87 11.54 -7.03
N GLU A 124 26.29 10.40 -6.67
CA GLU A 124 26.64 9.11 -7.30
C GLU A 124 26.08 8.99 -8.74
N THR A 125 24.95 9.64 -9.00
CA THR A 125 24.31 9.62 -10.33
C THR A 125 24.57 10.90 -11.12
N ASN A 126 25.21 11.90 -10.49
CA ASN A 126 25.40 13.25 -11.02
C ASN A 126 24.08 13.89 -11.50
N GLN A 127 23.03 13.79 -10.67
CA GLN A 127 21.67 14.25 -11.00
C GLN A 127 21.13 15.23 -9.95
N VAL A 128 20.24 16.12 -10.36
CA VAL A 128 19.42 16.95 -9.47
C VAL A 128 18.04 16.30 -9.32
N VAL A 129 17.73 15.84 -8.11
CA VAL A 129 16.45 15.20 -7.76
C VAL A 129 15.53 16.22 -7.09
N GLY A 130 14.22 16.14 -7.34
CA GLY A 130 13.22 17.00 -6.72
C GLY A 130 12.34 17.78 -7.70
N PRO A 131 12.86 18.29 -8.84
CA PRO A 131 12.00 18.77 -9.93
C PRO A 131 11.11 17.65 -10.48
N VAL A 132 9.97 17.98 -11.07
CA VAL A 132 9.08 16.99 -11.70
C VAL A 132 9.71 16.51 -13.02
N PRO A 133 10.05 15.21 -13.16
CA PRO A 133 10.58 14.70 -14.42
C PRO A 133 9.51 14.79 -15.53
N PRO A 134 9.89 15.17 -16.75
CA PRO A 134 9.01 15.04 -17.91
C PRO A 134 8.59 13.58 -18.12
N LEU A 135 7.39 13.39 -18.66
CA LEU A 135 6.90 12.07 -19.06
C LEU A 135 7.27 11.79 -20.52
N ASP A 136 7.60 10.54 -20.82
CA ASP A 136 7.86 10.03 -22.16
C ASP A 136 6.55 9.71 -22.91
N VAL A 137 6.68 9.14 -24.11
CA VAL A 137 5.54 8.74 -24.94
C VAL A 137 4.66 7.66 -24.30
N ASN A 138 5.20 6.91 -23.33
CA ASN A 138 4.55 5.85 -22.57
C ASN A 138 3.93 6.37 -21.25
N GLY A 139 3.99 7.67 -20.97
CA GLY A 139 3.51 8.23 -19.70
C GLY A 139 4.37 7.84 -18.49
N CYS A 140 5.60 7.37 -18.74
CA CYS A 140 6.62 7.06 -17.76
C CYS A 140 7.57 8.26 -17.57
N PRO A 141 8.11 8.51 -16.36
CA PRO A 141 9.12 9.54 -16.15
C PRO A 141 10.39 9.24 -16.95
N ILE A 142 10.96 10.27 -17.59
CA ILE A 142 12.26 10.13 -18.27
C ILE A 142 13.37 10.05 -17.21
N VAL A 143 14.02 8.90 -17.12
CA VAL A 143 15.09 8.64 -16.15
C VAL A 143 16.29 9.57 -16.42
N GLY A 144 16.81 10.18 -15.36
CA GLY A 144 18.00 11.03 -15.46
C GLY A 144 17.78 12.37 -16.17
N SER A 145 16.55 12.90 -16.12
CA SER A 145 16.15 14.15 -16.78
C SER A 145 16.91 15.41 -16.36
N PHE A 146 17.62 15.39 -15.22
CA PHE A 146 18.23 16.58 -14.63
C PHE A 146 19.72 16.38 -14.34
N PRO A 147 20.57 16.15 -15.37
CA PRO A 147 22.00 15.95 -15.16
C PRO A 147 22.67 17.23 -14.65
N ALA A 148 23.50 17.10 -13.62
CA ALA A 148 24.21 18.20 -12.99
C ALA A 148 25.53 18.52 -13.73
N THR A 149 25.43 19.01 -14.96
CA THR A 149 26.60 19.24 -15.84
C THR A 149 27.39 20.51 -15.51
N SER A 150 26.73 21.55 -14.97
CA SER A 150 27.35 22.81 -14.56
C SER A 150 26.54 23.50 -13.47
N SER A 151 27.16 24.45 -12.75
CA SER A 151 26.46 25.28 -11.76
C SER A 151 25.31 26.09 -12.35
N ALA A 152 25.44 26.56 -13.60
CA ALA A 152 24.38 27.29 -14.30
C ALA A 152 23.16 26.39 -14.59
N VAL A 153 23.40 25.16 -15.06
CA VAL A 153 22.33 24.17 -15.32
C VAL A 153 21.65 23.76 -14.01
N ILE A 154 22.43 23.56 -12.95
CA ILE A 154 21.86 23.28 -11.62
C ILE A 154 20.97 24.45 -11.19
N ALA A 155 21.44 25.70 -11.30
CA ALA A 155 20.67 26.89 -10.93
C ALA A 155 19.34 26.97 -11.72
N GLU A 156 19.33 26.61 -13.00
CA GLU A 156 18.11 26.52 -13.80
C GLU A 156 17.12 25.51 -13.21
N TYR A 157 17.56 24.31 -12.83
CA TYR A 157 16.68 23.29 -12.26
C TYR A 157 16.02 23.70 -10.94
N PHE A 158 16.65 24.59 -10.16
CA PHE A 158 16.04 25.11 -8.94
C PHE A 158 14.82 26.03 -9.21
N THR A 159 14.67 26.51 -10.45
CA THR A 159 13.52 27.30 -10.91
C THR A 159 12.38 26.44 -11.48
N ARG A 160 12.64 25.16 -11.77
CA ARG A 160 11.65 24.23 -12.33
C ARG A 160 10.57 23.89 -11.30
N GLN A 161 9.43 23.42 -11.80
CA GLN A 161 8.33 22.92 -10.96
C GLN A 161 8.84 21.78 -10.07
N ARG A 162 8.66 21.94 -8.76
CA ARG A 162 9.06 20.94 -7.77
C ARG A 162 7.97 19.90 -7.61
N SER A 163 8.40 18.67 -7.39
CA SER A 163 7.53 17.56 -7.01
C SER A 163 6.91 17.84 -5.64
N THR A 164 5.60 17.64 -5.55
CA THR A 164 4.82 17.77 -4.31
C THR A 164 4.39 16.41 -3.76
N CYS A 165 4.49 15.38 -4.59
CA CYS A 165 4.22 14.00 -4.25
C CYS A 165 5.31 13.09 -4.80
N VAL A 166 5.43 11.91 -4.22
CA VAL A 166 6.16 10.77 -4.80
C VAL A 166 5.11 9.76 -5.23
N TYR A 167 5.05 9.52 -6.54
CA TYR A 167 4.25 8.47 -7.14
C TYR A 167 5.01 7.15 -7.02
N THR A 168 4.35 6.09 -6.57
CA THR A 168 4.96 4.78 -6.33
C THR A 168 4.13 3.69 -7.00
N ILE A 169 4.83 2.77 -7.65
CA ILE A 169 4.27 1.58 -8.29
C ILE A 169 4.80 0.36 -7.56
N MET A 170 3.91 -0.38 -6.91
CA MET A 170 4.22 -1.58 -6.14
C MET A 170 3.78 -2.81 -6.92
N ALA A 171 4.62 -3.84 -6.96
CA ALA A 171 4.28 -5.16 -7.45
C ALA A 171 4.05 -6.09 -6.25
N GLN A 172 2.83 -6.59 -6.09
CA GLN A 172 2.45 -7.56 -5.07
C GLN A 172 2.55 -8.99 -5.65
N PRO A 173 3.46 -9.84 -5.14
CA PRO A 173 3.47 -11.27 -5.45
C PRO A 173 2.20 -11.96 -4.96
N LEU A 174 1.77 -13.00 -5.67
CA LEU A 174 0.56 -13.75 -5.30
C LEU A 174 0.78 -14.83 -4.23
N GLY A 175 2.01 -15.30 -4.00
CA GLY A 175 2.31 -16.29 -2.96
C GLY A 175 2.46 -15.71 -1.55
N GLY A 176 2.15 -14.43 -1.35
CA GLY A 176 2.11 -13.79 -0.04
C GLY A 176 3.42 -13.12 0.39
N SER A 177 4.46 -13.16 -0.44
CA SER A 177 5.66 -12.34 -0.22
C SER A 177 5.34 -10.83 -0.13
N PRO A 178 6.14 -10.05 0.62
CA PRO A 178 5.97 -8.61 0.69
C PRO A 178 5.95 -7.93 -0.68
N PRO A 179 5.19 -6.84 -0.85
CA PRO A 179 5.19 -6.09 -2.09
C PRO A 179 6.58 -5.49 -2.39
N PHE A 180 6.93 -5.48 -3.67
CA PHE A 180 8.18 -4.96 -4.20
C PHE A 180 7.96 -3.58 -4.83
N CYS A 181 8.78 -2.59 -4.48
CA CYS A 181 8.73 -1.28 -5.13
C CYS A 181 9.35 -1.37 -6.54
N LEU A 182 8.48 -1.38 -7.56
CA LEU A 182 8.85 -1.52 -8.96
C LEU A 182 9.43 -0.23 -9.50
N ALA A 183 8.79 0.91 -9.21
CA ALA A 183 9.24 2.23 -9.62
C ALA A 183 8.70 3.30 -8.67
N PHE A 184 9.41 4.41 -8.55
CA PHE A 184 8.90 5.63 -7.93
C PHE A 184 9.46 6.88 -8.60
N PHE A 185 8.70 7.97 -8.57
CA PHE A 185 9.13 9.24 -9.14
C PHE A 185 8.40 10.44 -8.52
N GLY A 186 9.05 11.59 -8.53
CA GLY A 186 8.44 12.86 -8.13
C GLY A 186 7.33 13.28 -9.10
N THR A 187 6.25 13.84 -8.57
CA THR A 187 5.18 14.41 -9.38
C THR A 187 4.54 15.62 -8.68
N ASP A 188 3.96 16.52 -9.47
CA ASP A 188 3.05 17.57 -9.01
C ASP A 188 1.57 17.13 -9.12
N ASN A 189 1.34 15.85 -9.42
CA ASN A 189 0.02 15.27 -9.62
C ASN A 189 -0.76 15.92 -10.77
N ARG A 190 -0.09 16.43 -11.83
CA ARG A 190 -0.74 17.04 -13.02
C ARG A 190 -0.80 16.14 -14.26
N PHE A 191 -0.35 14.89 -14.17
CA PHE A 191 -0.48 13.92 -15.27
C PHE A 191 -1.95 13.65 -15.63
N SER A 192 -2.21 13.22 -16.86
CA SER A 192 -3.55 12.93 -17.38
C SER A 192 -3.94 11.45 -17.20
N SER A 193 -5.21 11.13 -17.45
CA SER A 193 -5.64 9.73 -17.52
C SER A 193 -4.99 8.95 -18.67
N LEU A 194 -4.59 9.64 -19.74
CA LEU A 194 -3.91 9.00 -20.87
C LEU A 194 -2.49 8.57 -20.46
N ASP A 195 -1.79 9.39 -19.68
CA ASP A 195 -0.45 9.06 -19.17
C ASP A 195 -0.49 7.86 -18.23
N VAL A 196 -1.51 7.78 -17.35
CA VAL A 196 -1.75 6.61 -16.50
C VAL A 196 -2.01 5.36 -17.35
N MET A 197 -2.86 5.47 -18.36
CA MET A 197 -3.20 4.34 -19.23
C MET A 197 -1.98 3.77 -19.94
N LYS A 198 -1.19 4.66 -20.57
CA LYS A 198 0.03 4.29 -21.29
C LYS A 198 1.06 3.66 -20.35
N ARG A 199 1.22 4.19 -19.15
CA ARG A 199 2.17 3.65 -18.17
C ARG A 199 1.77 2.25 -17.69
N MET A 200 0.48 2.04 -17.43
CA MET A 200 -0.04 0.72 -17.06
C MET A 200 0.14 -0.31 -18.20
N GLU A 201 -0.08 0.10 -19.46
CA GLU A 201 0.16 -0.76 -20.62
C GLU A 201 1.63 -1.09 -20.78
N TRP A 202 2.49 -0.07 -20.80
CA TRP A 202 3.92 -0.25 -20.99
C TRP A 202 4.55 -1.08 -19.86
N SER A 203 4.19 -0.81 -18.60
CA SER A 203 4.72 -1.58 -17.46
C SER A 203 4.30 -3.05 -17.52
N LYS A 204 3.08 -3.32 -17.96
CA LYS A 204 2.62 -4.68 -18.22
C LYS A 204 3.44 -5.35 -19.31
N GLU A 205 3.57 -4.72 -20.48
CA GLU A 205 4.33 -5.27 -21.62
C GLU A 205 5.80 -5.53 -21.24
N ALA A 206 6.42 -4.60 -20.51
CA ALA A 206 7.81 -4.73 -20.08
C ALA A 206 8.00 -5.87 -19.07
N LEU A 207 7.05 -6.10 -18.16
CA LEU A 207 7.07 -7.25 -17.24
C LEU A 207 6.84 -8.57 -17.97
N GLU A 208 5.89 -8.61 -18.90
CA GLU A 208 5.56 -9.80 -19.69
C GLU A 208 6.71 -10.20 -20.61
N ALA A 209 7.45 -9.24 -21.17
CA ALA A 209 8.68 -9.49 -21.93
C ALA A 209 9.75 -10.21 -21.10
N ASP A 210 9.76 -10.00 -19.78
CA ASP A 210 10.65 -10.67 -18.84
C ASP A 210 10.07 -11.97 -18.26
N GLY A 211 8.90 -12.40 -18.76
CA GLY A 211 8.20 -13.61 -18.34
C GLY A 211 7.39 -13.46 -17.05
N ILE A 212 7.12 -12.24 -16.60
CA ILE A 212 6.30 -11.94 -15.42
C ILE A 212 4.89 -11.57 -15.88
N GLU A 213 3.91 -12.38 -15.53
CA GLU A 213 2.50 -12.12 -15.84
C GLU A 213 1.92 -11.07 -14.89
N VAL A 214 1.25 -10.05 -15.43
CA VAL A 214 0.51 -9.07 -14.63
C VAL A 214 -0.97 -9.44 -14.62
N ILE A 215 -1.47 -9.84 -13.45
CA ILE A 215 -2.87 -10.31 -13.27
C ILE A 215 -3.86 -9.15 -13.17
N GLY A 216 -3.40 -7.99 -12.70
CA GLY A 216 -4.27 -6.84 -12.53
C GLY A 216 -3.54 -5.59 -12.08
N ASN A 217 -4.29 -4.49 -12.09
CA ASN A 217 -3.86 -3.18 -11.57
C ASN A 217 -4.83 -2.68 -10.49
N SER A 218 -4.33 -1.98 -9.49
CA SER A 218 -5.15 -1.26 -8.51
C SER A 218 -4.61 0.14 -8.29
N SER A 219 -5.49 0.99 -7.79
CA SER A 219 -5.16 2.37 -7.42
C SER A 219 -6.22 2.90 -6.46
N ASP A 220 -5.94 4.05 -5.85
CA ASP A 220 -6.93 4.81 -5.11
C ASP A 220 -8.00 5.39 -6.07
N GLY A 221 -9.06 5.97 -5.52
CA GLY A 221 -10.14 6.61 -6.24
C GLY A 221 -9.79 7.99 -6.81
N ASP A 222 -8.56 8.21 -7.28
CA ASP A 222 -8.21 9.36 -8.12
C ASP A 222 -9.01 9.28 -9.44
N CYS A 223 -9.57 10.41 -9.89
CA CYS A 223 -10.46 10.44 -11.03
C CYS A 223 -9.80 9.97 -12.33
N ARG A 224 -8.48 10.15 -12.50
CA ARG A 224 -7.73 9.70 -13.68
C ARG A 224 -7.55 8.20 -13.65
N CYS A 225 -7.18 7.64 -12.50
CA CYS A 225 -7.06 6.19 -12.32
C CYS A 225 -8.42 5.50 -12.51
N LEU A 226 -9.49 6.02 -11.91
CA LEU A 226 -10.85 5.49 -12.08
C LEU A 226 -11.31 5.54 -13.53
N LYS A 227 -10.98 6.62 -14.26
CA LYS A 227 -11.28 6.70 -15.70
C LYS A 227 -10.55 5.62 -16.48
N VAL A 228 -9.28 5.35 -16.19
CA VAL A 228 -8.52 4.26 -16.84
C VAL A 228 -9.12 2.91 -16.50
N MET A 229 -9.39 2.62 -15.22
CA MET A 229 -10.01 1.37 -14.79
C MET A 229 -11.34 1.13 -15.51
N ARG A 230 -12.20 2.15 -15.61
CA ARG A 230 -13.47 2.06 -16.33
C ARG A 230 -13.30 1.72 -17.80
N VAL A 231 -12.36 2.39 -18.49
CA VAL A 231 -12.08 2.12 -19.91
C VAL A 231 -11.54 0.71 -20.08
N LYS A 232 -10.60 0.29 -19.24
CA LYS A 232 -9.93 -1.02 -19.35
C LYS A 232 -10.82 -2.20 -18.97
N THR A 233 -11.74 -2.00 -18.05
CA THR A 233 -12.79 -2.99 -17.71
C THR A 233 -13.93 -3.03 -18.74
N LEU A 234 -13.93 -2.12 -19.71
CA LEU A 234 -14.95 -1.97 -20.73
C LEU A 234 -16.35 -1.77 -20.12
N LEU A 235 -16.43 -0.90 -19.09
CA LEU A 235 -17.67 -0.56 -18.40
C LEU A 235 -18.29 0.75 -18.92
N PRO A 236 -19.58 0.77 -19.30
CA PRO A 236 -20.53 -0.34 -19.29
C PRO A 236 -20.35 -1.29 -20.48
N ASN A 237 -20.64 -2.59 -20.30
CA ASN A 237 -20.72 -3.56 -21.39
C ASN A 237 -22.02 -3.36 -22.19
N PRO A 238 -21.98 -2.79 -23.41
CA PRO A 238 -23.18 -2.50 -24.18
C PRO A 238 -23.92 -3.77 -24.64
N LYS A 239 -23.27 -4.94 -24.60
CA LYS A 239 -23.87 -6.23 -24.95
C LYS A 239 -24.49 -6.94 -23.77
N SER A 240 -24.42 -6.37 -22.56
CA SER A 240 -25.02 -7.03 -21.41
C SER A 240 -26.56 -7.08 -21.55
N PRO A 241 -27.18 -8.25 -21.39
CA PRO A 241 -28.64 -8.36 -21.42
C PRO A 241 -29.31 -7.75 -20.18
N TRP A 242 -28.53 -7.37 -19.15
CA TRP A 242 -29.06 -6.89 -17.87
C TRP A 242 -28.77 -5.39 -17.72
N LYS A 243 -29.81 -4.55 -17.55
CA LYS A 243 -29.62 -3.11 -17.30
C LYS A 243 -28.80 -2.81 -16.03
N TRP A 244 -28.85 -3.71 -15.04
CA TRP A 244 -28.24 -3.53 -13.73
C TRP A 244 -26.86 -4.21 -13.59
N PHE A 245 -26.48 -5.12 -14.49
CA PHE A 245 -25.15 -5.75 -14.49
C PHE A 245 -24.48 -5.51 -15.82
N GLN A 246 -23.50 -4.62 -15.82
CA GLN A 246 -22.83 -4.16 -17.04
C GLN A 246 -21.36 -4.61 -17.09
N ALA A 247 -20.96 -5.53 -16.22
CA ALA A 247 -19.60 -6.05 -16.19
C ALA A 247 -19.37 -7.17 -17.21
N ASN A 248 -18.14 -7.30 -17.68
CA ASN A 248 -17.70 -8.45 -18.45
C ASN A 248 -17.29 -9.56 -17.48
N LEU A 249 -17.80 -10.78 -17.71
CA LEU A 249 -17.45 -11.95 -16.89
C LEU A 249 -16.14 -12.62 -17.35
N ASN A 250 -15.77 -12.46 -18.62
CA ASN A 250 -14.57 -13.03 -19.21
C ASN A 250 -13.44 -11.99 -19.24
N VAL A 251 -12.93 -11.59 -18.08
CA VAL A 251 -11.79 -10.67 -17.96
C VAL A 251 -10.54 -11.46 -17.57
N LYS A 252 -9.46 -11.30 -18.32
CA LYS A 252 -8.14 -11.87 -18.00
C LYS A 252 -7.30 -10.96 -17.10
N HIS A 253 -7.64 -9.68 -17.06
CA HIS A 253 -6.91 -8.64 -16.34
C HIS A 253 -7.88 -7.90 -15.42
N PHE A 254 -7.57 -7.86 -14.13
CA PHE A 254 -8.47 -7.28 -13.13
C PHE A 254 -8.08 -5.85 -12.79
N TYR A 255 -9.07 -5.01 -12.51
CA TYR A 255 -8.88 -3.65 -12.03
C TYR A 255 -9.67 -3.46 -10.74
N PHE A 256 -8.96 -3.12 -9.66
CA PHE A 256 -9.57 -2.94 -8.35
C PHE A 256 -9.28 -1.54 -7.80
N GLN A 257 -10.30 -0.89 -7.27
CA GLN A 257 -10.11 0.29 -6.44
C GLN A 257 -9.76 -0.15 -5.02
N ASP A 258 -8.98 0.65 -4.29
CA ASP A 258 -8.78 0.45 -2.85
C ASP A 258 -10.12 0.45 -2.08
N PHE A 259 -10.39 -0.67 -1.43
CA PHE A 259 -11.60 -0.92 -0.64
C PHE A 259 -11.59 -0.25 0.73
N VAL A 260 -10.41 0.07 1.29
CA VAL A 260 -10.28 0.87 2.51
C VAL A 260 -10.84 2.26 2.26
N HIS A 261 -10.43 2.88 1.15
CA HIS A 261 -10.95 4.18 0.72
C HIS A 261 -12.45 4.12 0.37
N LEU A 262 -12.94 3.00 -0.18
CA LEU A 262 -14.38 2.80 -0.39
C LEU A 262 -15.16 2.86 0.92
N LEU A 263 -14.72 2.13 1.96
CA LEU A 263 -15.40 2.11 3.26
C LEU A 263 -15.44 3.51 3.89
N VAL A 264 -14.33 4.25 3.82
CA VAL A 264 -14.26 5.62 4.34
C VAL A 264 -15.18 6.57 3.56
N LYS A 265 -15.31 6.41 2.24
CA LYS A 265 -16.27 7.18 1.43
C LYS A 265 -17.72 6.88 1.83
N LEU A 266 -18.06 5.61 2.06
CA LEU A 266 -19.40 5.20 2.52
C LEU A 266 -19.72 5.80 3.91
N LYS A 267 -18.76 5.77 4.84
CA LYS A 267 -18.86 6.47 6.13
C LYS A 267 -19.07 7.97 5.93
N SER A 268 -18.21 8.62 5.15
CA SER A 268 -18.26 10.07 4.97
C SER A 268 -19.55 10.54 4.32
N ARG A 269 -20.15 9.73 3.44
CA ARG A 269 -21.46 10.01 2.85
C ARG A 269 -22.57 9.93 3.91
N LEU A 270 -22.58 8.88 4.75
CA LEU A 270 -23.54 8.72 5.85
C LEU A 270 -23.44 9.86 6.89
N LEU A 271 -22.21 10.26 7.23
CA LEU A 271 -21.95 11.29 8.24
C LEU A 271 -22.09 12.73 7.73
N THR A 272 -22.49 12.94 6.48
CA THR A 272 -22.75 14.28 5.95
C THR A 272 -24.15 14.73 6.38
N PRO A 273 -24.31 15.78 7.20
CA PRO A 273 -25.61 16.13 7.80
C PRO A 273 -26.72 16.44 6.78
N SER A 274 -26.35 16.92 5.58
CA SER A 274 -27.28 17.23 4.51
C SER A 274 -27.69 16.01 3.66
N ILE A 275 -27.15 14.81 3.95
CA ILE A 275 -27.41 13.59 3.19
C ILE A 275 -28.25 12.64 4.04
N ILE A 276 -29.43 12.31 3.52
CA ILE A 276 -30.24 11.18 3.97
C ILE A 276 -30.18 10.14 2.84
N LEU A 277 -29.79 8.92 3.17
CA LEU A 277 -29.61 7.83 2.21
C LEU A 277 -30.87 6.96 2.19
N PRO A 278 -31.70 7.03 1.14
CA PRO A 278 -32.82 6.12 0.99
C PRO A 278 -32.32 4.73 0.62
N LEU A 279 -32.75 3.71 1.37
CA LEU A 279 -32.55 2.30 1.08
C LEU A 279 -33.91 1.68 0.72
N GLY A 280 -34.30 1.84 -0.54
CA GLY A 280 -35.67 1.54 -0.97
C GLY A 280 -36.67 2.62 -0.54
N PRO A 281 -37.98 2.44 -0.80
CA PRO A 281 -39.02 3.39 -0.45
C PRO A 281 -39.22 3.64 1.05
N LYS A 282 -38.85 2.71 1.94
CA LYS A 282 -39.22 2.83 3.38
C LYS A 282 -38.08 3.05 4.35
N LEU A 283 -36.85 2.71 3.98
CA LEU A 283 -35.72 2.77 4.91
C LEU A 283 -34.86 4.00 4.66
N LEU A 284 -34.51 4.71 5.74
CA LEU A 284 -33.65 5.87 5.70
C LEU A 284 -32.39 5.63 6.54
N ALA A 285 -31.23 5.89 5.94
CA ALA A 285 -29.94 5.89 6.62
C ALA A 285 -29.43 7.33 6.82
N THR A 286 -29.10 7.69 8.06
CA THR A 286 -28.72 9.05 8.44
C THR A 286 -27.76 9.05 9.62
N SER A 287 -26.91 10.07 9.70
CA SER A 287 -26.08 10.33 10.87
C SER A 287 -26.87 10.64 12.14
N GLY A 288 -28.13 11.07 12.00
CA GLY A 288 -29.03 11.37 13.12
C GLY A 288 -29.23 10.16 14.04
N HIS A 289 -29.48 8.99 13.47
CA HIS A 289 -29.66 7.76 14.26
C HIS A 289 -28.40 7.37 15.05
N LEU A 290 -27.21 7.60 14.48
CA LEU A 290 -25.94 7.38 15.19
C LEU A 290 -25.74 8.39 16.33
N ALA A 291 -26.14 9.64 16.15
CA ALA A 291 -26.09 10.65 17.19
C ALA A 291 -27.07 10.34 18.33
N GLU A 292 -28.28 9.87 18.00
CA GLU A 292 -29.28 9.43 18.98
C GLU A 292 -28.80 8.20 19.76
N LEU A 293 -28.22 7.21 19.08
CA LEU A 293 -27.59 6.06 19.73
C LEU A 293 -26.54 6.50 20.75
N MET A 294 -25.75 7.52 20.40
CA MET A 294 -24.76 8.12 21.29
C MET A 294 -25.35 8.89 22.48
N ALA A 295 -26.62 9.28 22.43
CA ALA A 295 -27.31 9.91 23.55
C ALA A 295 -27.97 8.86 24.47
N VAL A 296 -28.52 7.78 23.90
CA VAL A 296 -29.36 6.81 24.62
C VAL A 296 -28.56 5.66 25.23
N VAL A 297 -27.54 5.13 24.54
CA VAL A 297 -26.79 3.93 24.97
C VAL A 297 -25.51 4.33 25.69
N GLN A 298 -25.14 3.66 26.79
CA GLN A 298 -23.91 3.99 27.53
C GLN A 298 -22.62 3.73 26.71
N ARG A 299 -21.54 4.45 27.05
CA ARG A 299 -20.30 4.49 26.25
C ARG A 299 -19.59 3.13 26.18
N ASP A 300 -19.55 2.41 27.29
CA ASP A 300 -18.99 1.06 27.44
C ASP A 300 -19.71 0.03 26.58
N GLN A 301 -21.02 0.18 26.42
CA GLN A 301 -21.84 -0.72 25.61
C GLN A 301 -21.66 -0.46 24.11
N ARG A 302 -21.63 0.80 23.67
CA ARG A 302 -21.56 1.13 22.23
C ARG A 302 -20.16 1.06 21.61
N GLU A 303 -19.09 1.17 22.40
CA GLU A 303 -17.68 1.23 21.91
C GLU A 303 -17.40 2.35 20.87
N LEU A 304 -18.30 3.32 20.73
CA LEU A 304 -18.18 4.48 19.85
C LEU A 304 -17.83 5.75 20.64
N THR A 305 -16.92 6.53 20.08
CA THR A 305 -16.56 7.86 20.59
C THR A 305 -17.12 8.97 19.69
N PRO A 306 -17.37 10.18 20.23
CA PRO A 306 -17.89 11.29 19.42
C PRO A 306 -17.02 11.60 18.19
N SER A 307 -15.71 11.44 18.32
CA SER A 307 -14.75 11.62 17.22
C SER A 307 -14.95 10.68 16.03
N PHE A 308 -15.64 9.55 16.18
CA PHE A 308 -15.94 8.66 15.07
C PHE A 308 -17.07 9.20 14.18
N LEU A 309 -17.97 9.99 14.75
CA LEU A 309 -19.04 10.68 14.02
C LEU A 309 -18.56 12.01 13.42
N ASP A 310 -17.35 12.47 13.74
CA ASP A 310 -16.76 13.65 13.11
C ASP A 310 -16.32 13.33 11.68
N ASN A 311 -16.93 14.03 10.72
CA ASN A 311 -16.64 13.85 9.30
C ASN A 311 -15.55 14.80 8.75
N LYS A 312 -14.89 15.58 9.61
CA LYS A 312 -13.74 16.42 9.20
C LYS A 312 -12.57 15.58 8.72
N ASP A 313 -12.30 14.47 9.40
CA ASP A 313 -11.29 13.51 8.96
C ASP A 313 -11.88 12.51 7.95
N LYS A 314 -11.63 12.81 6.67
CA LYS A 314 -12.05 12.00 5.52
C LYS A 314 -11.14 10.80 5.26
N MET A 315 -10.12 10.55 6.10
CA MET A 315 -9.22 9.40 6.00
C MET A 315 -9.34 8.46 7.21
N ASN A 316 -10.26 8.73 8.14
CA ASN A 316 -10.42 7.95 9.36
C ASN A 316 -11.06 6.58 9.10
N PHE A 317 -10.23 5.61 8.70
CA PHE A 317 -10.63 4.22 8.54
C PHE A 317 -11.09 3.60 9.86
N LYS A 318 -10.43 3.91 10.98
CA LYS A 318 -10.80 3.38 12.31
C LYS A 318 -12.25 3.70 12.67
N ALA A 319 -12.70 4.92 12.37
CA ALA A 319 -14.09 5.31 12.55
C ALA A 319 -15.03 4.51 11.64
N ALA A 320 -14.65 4.30 10.37
CA ALA A 320 -15.46 3.55 9.41
C ALA A 320 -15.62 2.09 9.85
N ASP A 321 -14.52 1.42 10.21
CA ASP A 321 -14.50 0.07 10.76
C ASP A 321 -15.35 -0.02 12.04
N SER A 322 -15.15 0.90 12.98
CA SER A 322 -15.84 0.88 14.28
C SER A 322 -17.35 1.11 14.16
N ILE A 323 -17.80 2.06 13.33
CA ILE A 323 -19.23 2.33 13.12
C ILE A 323 -19.90 1.14 12.41
N SER A 324 -19.19 0.47 11.48
CA SER A 324 -19.74 -0.67 10.73
C SER A 324 -19.81 -1.99 11.54
N LYS A 325 -19.37 -2.02 12.80
CA LYS A 325 -19.43 -3.26 13.60
C LYS A 325 -20.87 -3.72 13.79
N LYS A 326 -21.11 -5.03 13.67
CA LYS A 326 -22.43 -5.67 13.90
C LYS A 326 -23.11 -5.21 15.20
N LYS A 327 -22.33 -5.10 16.29
CA LYS A 327 -22.79 -4.59 17.59
C LYS A 327 -23.49 -3.23 17.49
N VAL A 328 -22.99 -2.32 16.65
CA VAL A 328 -23.58 -1.00 16.45
C VAL A 328 -24.94 -1.11 15.75
N SER A 329 -25.05 -1.94 14.71
CA SER A 329 -26.32 -2.21 14.03
C SER A 329 -27.35 -2.84 14.98
N ASP A 330 -26.95 -3.82 15.78
CA ASP A 330 -27.83 -4.46 16.77
C ASP A 330 -28.33 -3.44 17.82
N LEU A 331 -27.45 -2.56 18.29
CA LEU A 331 -27.79 -1.50 19.24
C LEU A 331 -28.71 -0.43 18.63
N LEU A 332 -28.53 -0.07 17.36
CA LEU A 332 -29.43 0.84 16.65
C LEU A 332 -30.85 0.29 16.66
N ARG A 333 -31.04 -0.94 16.17
CA ARG A 333 -32.36 -1.60 16.10
C ARG A 333 -33.06 -1.68 17.45
N SER A 334 -32.28 -1.87 18.51
CA SER A 334 -32.83 -2.10 19.85
C SER A 334 -33.13 -0.82 20.63
N ASN A 335 -32.49 0.31 20.29
CA ASN A 335 -32.53 1.52 21.13
C ASN A 335 -32.94 2.81 20.40
N VAL A 336 -32.96 2.82 19.06
CA VAL A 336 -33.25 4.01 18.25
C VAL A 336 -34.41 3.71 17.31
N ILE A 337 -35.47 4.52 17.42
CA ILE A 337 -36.69 4.37 16.62
C ILE A 337 -36.38 4.64 15.14
N GLU A 338 -37.00 3.89 14.23
CA GLU A 338 -36.85 4.04 12.77
C GLU A 338 -35.40 3.91 12.23
N SER A 339 -34.50 3.34 13.03
CA SER A 339 -33.07 3.23 12.68
C SER A 339 -32.71 2.05 11.76
N GLU A 340 -33.67 1.22 11.37
CA GLU A 340 -33.44 -0.01 10.59
C GLU A 340 -32.63 0.28 9.33
N GLY A 341 -32.96 1.34 8.58
CA GLY A 341 -32.20 1.71 7.39
C GLY A 341 -30.72 2.02 7.68
N THR A 342 -30.43 2.67 8.81
CA THR A 342 -29.03 2.92 9.20
C THR A 342 -28.35 1.63 9.61
N ALA A 343 -29.00 0.77 10.39
CA ALA A 343 -28.45 -0.54 10.77
C ALA A 343 -28.11 -1.40 9.52
N THR A 344 -29.03 -1.46 8.56
CA THR A 344 -28.84 -2.14 7.26
C THR A 344 -27.67 -1.56 6.47
N TYR A 345 -27.55 -0.22 6.40
CA TYR A 345 -26.44 0.43 5.72
C TYR A 345 -25.08 0.07 6.34
N LEU A 346 -25.00 -0.02 7.66
CA LEU A 346 -23.78 -0.37 8.38
C LEU A 346 -23.39 -1.84 8.21
N GLU A 347 -24.38 -2.73 8.15
CA GLU A 347 -24.16 -4.14 7.81
C GLU A 347 -23.64 -4.29 6.39
N MET A 348 -24.24 -3.59 5.43
CA MET A 348 -23.75 -3.53 4.04
C MET A 348 -22.30 -3.08 3.98
N MET A 349 -21.97 -1.97 4.67
CA MET A 349 -20.59 -1.48 4.76
C MET A 349 -19.64 -2.55 5.29
N ARG A 350 -20.04 -3.25 6.35
CA ARG A 350 -19.22 -4.28 7.00
C ARG A 350 -18.99 -5.49 6.11
N GLU A 351 -20.05 -6.00 5.50
CA GLU A 351 -19.97 -7.19 4.68
C GLU A 351 -19.20 -6.95 3.39
N ILE A 352 -19.40 -5.81 2.73
CA ILE A 352 -18.58 -5.42 1.57
C ILE A 352 -17.09 -5.36 1.95
N PHE A 353 -16.77 -4.76 3.10
CA PHE A 353 -15.39 -4.70 3.58
C PHE A 353 -14.81 -6.08 3.87
N LEU A 354 -15.51 -6.91 4.65
CA LEU A 354 -15.04 -8.25 5.00
C LEU A 354 -14.86 -9.14 3.77
N ALA A 355 -15.78 -9.08 2.81
CA ALA A 355 -15.68 -9.84 1.56
C ALA A 355 -14.40 -9.54 0.76
N LEU A 356 -13.81 -8.36 0.95
CA LEU A 356 -12.58 -7.94 0.26
C LEU A 356 -11.33 -8.10 1.14
N ALA A 357 -11.44 -7.85 2.45
CA ALA A 357 -10.30 -7.79 3.36
C ALA A 357 -9.98 -9.11 4.08
N ASP A 358 -10.99 -9.94 4.38
CA ASP A 358 -10.80 -11.12 5.21
C ASP A 358 -10.26 -12.30 4.40
N SER A 359 -8.99 -12.66 4.57
CA SER A 359 -8.33 -13.76 3.86
C SER A 359 -8.88 -15.15 4.18
N SER A 360 -9.65 -15.31 5.27
CA SER A 360 -10.22 -16.60 5.67
C SER A 360 -11.47 -17.00 4.87
N LEU A 361 -12.12 -16.04 4.20
CA LEU A 361 -13.33 -16.27 3.44
C LEU A 361 -13.05 -16.98 2.11
N SER A 362 -13.83 -18.03 1.83
CA SER A 362 -13.83 -18.71 0.53
C SER A 362 -14.38 -17.80 -0.58
N PRO A 363 -14.01 -18.03 -1.85
CA PRO A 363 -14.53 -17.25 -2.98
C PRO A 363 -16.07 -17.21 -3.04
N GLN A 364 -16.73 -18.32 -2.71
CA GLN A 364 -18.20 -18.39 -2.68
C GLN A 364 -18.80 -17.46 -1.62
N GLN A 365 -18.25 -17.47 -0.40
CA GLN A 365 -18.71 -16.59 0.68
C GLN A 365 -18.56 -15.12 0.31
N ARG A 366 -17.43 -14.74 -0.30
CA ARG A 366 -17.20 -13.36 -0.78
C ARG A 366 -18.24 -12.93 -1.80
N ILE A 367 -18.54 -13.79 -2.78
CA ILE A 367 -19.56 -13.52 -3.80
C ILE A 367 -20.93 -13.38 -3.14
N GLN A 368 -21.31 -14.29 -2.22
CA GLN A 368 -22.59 -14.23 -1.52
C GLN A 368 -22.76 -12.93 -0.74
N MET A 369 -21.74 -12.48 -0.01
CA MET A 369 -21.76 -11.21 0.72
C MET A 369 -21.92 -10.02 -0.24
N LEU A 370 -21.09 -9.93 -1.29
CA LEU A 370 -21.17 -8.82 -2.25
C LEU A 370 -22.49 -8.79 -3.03
N TRP A 371 -22.95 -9.96 -3.49
CA TRP A 371 -24.17 -10.08 -4.29
C TRP A 371 -25.43 -9.92 -3.44
N GLY A 372 -25.42 -10.37 -2.18
CA GLY A 372 -26.53 -10.17 -1.24
C GLY A 372 -26.92 -8.70 -1.11
N TRP A 373 -25.93 -7.81 -1.08
CA TRP A 373 -26.15 -6.35 -1.03
C TRP A 373 -26.37 -5.68 -2.38
N LEU A 374 -25.91 -6.29 -3.48
CA LEU A 374 -26.24 -5.80 -4.83
C LEU A 374 -27.70 -6.11 -5.21
N PHE A 375 -28.22 -7.23 -4.70
CA PHE A 375 -29.56 -7.74 -4.96
C PHE A 375 -30.42 -7.74 -3.71
N ILE A 376 -30.38 -6.65 -2.91
CA ILE A 376 -31.25 -6.49 -1.74
C ILE A 376 -32.65 -6.92 -2.17
N PRO A 377 -33.21 -7.97 -1.55
CA PRO A 377 -34.48 -8.47 -1.97
C PRO A 377 -35.55 -7.37 -1.83
N PRO A 378 -36.51 -7.27 -2.76
CA PRO A 378 -37.55 -6.26 -2.72
C PRO A 378 -38.46 -6.29 -1.47
N HIS A 379 -38.26 -7.22 -0.54
CA HIS A 379 -38.96 -7.24 0.75
C HIS A 379 -38.31 -6.35 1.83
N LEU A 380 -37.08 -5.87 1.59
CA LEU A 380 -36.41 -4.82 2.41
C LEU A 380 -36.45 -3.44 1.74
N ALA A 381 -36.95 -3.34 0.50
CA ALA A 381 -37.10 -2.09 -0.23
C ALA A 381 -38.47 -1.44 0.07
#